data_AF-A0A482VX86-F1
#
_entry.id   AF-A0A482VX86-F1
#
_cell.length_a   1.000
_cell.length_b   1.000
_cell.length_c   1.000
_cell.angle_alpha   90.00
_cell.angle_beta   90.00
_cell.angle_gamma   90.00
#
_symmetry.space_group_name_H-M   'P 1'
#
loop_
_entity.id
_entity.type
_entity.pdbx_description
1 polymer ?
#
loop_
_entity_poly.entity_id
_entity_poly.type
_entity_poly.pdbx_seq_one_letter_code
_entity_poly.pdbx_strand_id
1 'polypeptide(L)'
;PLSAETALAFAQSGCKNGTAQEIRSALHLPDDKDKIEVGIKSFLPRLKGGENYTLQSANKMYVKENFEIKKEFKTAAIQIYQADLENINFEKRDDAALTMNKWVEEQTSNKIQNLIKPSDLRIETRIESVLSPRQFYGTYVNISLPKFKIESNLSFKNILQNLGVHKAFSEEEADLSGIAGCKGDLLIDDVVQKTFIDLNEDGVEAAAATM
;
A
#
# COMPACT_ATOMS: atom_id res chain seq x y z
N PRO A 1 0.53 3.36 -9.65
CA PRO A 1 1.95 3.30 -9.22
C PRO A 1 2.21 1.99 -8.51
N LEU A 2 3.37 1.39 -8.79
CA LEU A 2 3.60 -0.03 -8.55
C LEU A 2 3.53 -0.48 -7.08
N SER A 3 3.96 0.35 -6.12
CA SER A 3 3.85 0.01 -4.69
C SER A 3 2.40 -0.03 -4.21
N ALA A 4 1.54 0.88 -4.67
CA ALA A 4 0.10 0.82 -4.41
C ALA A 4 -0.54 -0.42 -5.04
N GLU A 5 -0.23 -0.72 -6.31
CA GLU A 5 -0.76 -1.93 -6.97
C GLU A 5 -0.35 -3.21 -6.25
N THR A 6 0.89 -3.26 -5.73
CA THR A 6 1.38 -4.40 -4.96
C THR A 6 0.66 -4.53 -3.61
N ALA A 7 0.48 -3.44 -2.88
CA ALA A 7 -0.24 -3.43 -1.61
C ALA A 7 -1.73 -3.81 -1.80
N LEU A 8 -2.35 -3.33 -2.87
CA LEU A 8 -3.73 -3.65 -3.19
C LEU A 8 -3.90 -5.09 -3.67
N ALA A 9 -2.95 -5.64 -4.44
CA ALA A 9 -2.93 -7.06 -4.76
C ALA A 9 -2.70 -7.93 -3.50
N PHE A 10 -1.87 -7.47 -2.56
CA PHE A 10 -1.69 -8.12 -1.28
C PHE A 10 -3.00 -8.15 -0.46
N ALA A 11 -3.68 -7.01 -0.31
CA ALA A 11 -4.98 -6.94 0.34
C ALA A 11 -6.04 -7.81 -0.36
N GLN A 12 -6.07 -7.80 -1.70
CA GLN A 12 -6.94 -8.63 -2.52
C GLN A 12 -6.75 -10.12 -2.23
N SER A 13 -5.52 -10.57 -2.00
CA SER A 13 -5.20 -11.99 -1.76
C SER A 13 -5.87 -12.59 -0.52
N GLY A 14 -6.21 -11.72 0.44
CA GLY A 14 -6.93 -12.03 1.68
C GLY A 14 -8.46 -11.88 1.58
N CYS A 15 -8.94 -11.20 0.54
CA CYS A 15 -10.36 -11.05 0.28
C CYS A 15 -10.93 -12.32 -0.37
N LYS A 16 -12.24 -12.53 -0.22
CA LYS A 16 -12.99 -13.63 -0.85
C LYS A 16 -14.20 -13.11 -1.62
N ASN A 17 -14.78 -13.99 -2.44
CA ASN A 17 -16.08 -13.78 -3.11
C ASN A 17 -16.16 -12.43 -3.85
N GLY A 18 -17.30 -11.73 -3.75
CA GLY A 18 -17.53 -10.45 -4.42
C GLY A 18 -16.52 -9.37 -4.04
N THR A 19 -16.01 -9.40 -2.79
CA THR A 19 -14.99 -8.47 -2.31
C THR A 19 -13.67 -8.64 -3.06
N ALA A 20 -13.22 -9.88 -3.24
CA ALA A 20 -12.04 -10.18 -4.05
C ALA A 20 -12.23 -9.83 -5.52
N GLN A 21 -13.45 -10.01 -6.04
CA GLN A 21 -13.77 -9.74 -7.44
C GLN A 21 -13.72 -8.25 -7.75
N GLU A 22 -14.31 -7.39 -6.89
CA GLU A 22 -14.26 -5.94 -7.08
C GLU A 22 -12.83 -5.41 -7.14
N ILE A 23 -11.98 -5.83 -6.18
CA ILE A 23 -10.58 -5.38 -6.16
C ILE A 23 -9.83 -5.88 -7.40
N ARG A 24 -10.04 -7.13 -7.84
CA ARG A 24 -9.41 -7.64 -9.08
C ARG A 24 -9.85 -6.85 -10.30
N SER A 25 -11.14 -6.57 -10.43
CA SER A 25 -11.68 -5.82 -11.56
C SER A 25 -11.14 -4.39 -11.59
N ALA A 26 -11.09 -3.71 -10.45
CA ALA A 26 -10.54 -2.36 -10.32
C ALA A 26 -9.04 -2.28 -10.67
N LEU A 27 -8.29 -3.34 -10.36
CA LEU A 27 -6.85 -3.43 -10.64
C LEU A 27 -6.51 -4.10 -11.98
N HIS A 28 -7.52 -4.52 -12.74
CA HIS A 28 -7.36 -5.32 -13.97
C HIS A 28 -6.48 -6.57 -13.80
N LEU A 29 -6.59 -7.23 -12.64
CA LEU A 29 -5.83 -8.45 -12.36
C LEU A 29 -6.46 -9.67 -13.03
N PRO A 30 -5.66 -10.70 -13.39
CA PRO A 30 -6.17 -11.99 -13.83
C PRO A 30 -7.15 -12.60 -12.81
N ASP A 31 -8.16 -13.35 -13.27
CA ASP A 31 -9.10 -14.04 -12.37
C ASP A 31 -8.44 -15.15 -11.54
N ASP A 32 -7.32 -15.66 -12.05
CA ASP A 32 -6.55 -16.75 -11.46
C ASP A 32 -5.57 -16.21 -10.39
N LYS A 33 -5.88 -16.56 -9.14
CA LYS A 33 -5.08 -16.17 -7.97
C LYS A 33 -3.63 -16.65 -8.06
N ASP A 34 -3.41 -17.88 -8.54
CA ASP A 34 -2.07 -18.46 -8.61
C ASP A 34 -1.22 -17.72 -9.65
N LYS A 35 -1.83 -17.30 -10.77
CA LYS A 35 -1.15 -16.46 -11.77
C LYS A 35 -0.76 -15.09 -11.23
N ILE A 36 -1.63 -14.45 -10.45
CA ILE A 36 -1.30 -13.18 -9.78
C ILE A 36 -0.09 -13.39 -8.86
N GLU A 37 -0.17 -14.39 -7.98
CA GLU A 37 0.87 -14.66 -6.99
C GLU A 37 2.21 -15.03 -7.62
N VAL A 38 2.22 -15.88 -8.65
CA VAL A 38 3.43 -16.21 -9.42
C VAL A 38 4.02 -14.97 -10.09
N GLY A 39 3.18 -14.13 -10.70
CA GLY A 39 3.60 -12.89 -11.34
C GLY A 39 4.29 -11.96 -10.33
N ILE A 40 3.63 -11.67 -9.21
CA ILE A 40 4.15 -10.79 -8.16
C ILE A 40 5.43 -11.35 -7.54
N LYS A 41 5.46 -12.64 -7.19
CA LYS A 41 6.62 -13.31 -6.61
C LYS A 41 7.85 -13.22 -7.52
N SER A 42 7.65 -13.30 -8.84
CA SER A 42 8.74 -13.20 -9.81
C SER A 42 9.23 -11.78 -10.05
N PHE A 43 8.34 -10.80 -9.85
CA PHE A 43 8.56 -9.41 -10.25
C PHE A 43 9.11 -8.54 -9.12
N LEU A 44 8.53 -8.60 -7.92
CA LEU A 44 8.93 -7.74 -6.79
C LEU A 44 10.42 -7.80 -6.44
N PRO A 45 11.08 -8.98 -6.40
CA PRO A 45 12.51 -9.02 -6.11
C PRO A 45 13.38 -8.24 -7.11
N ARG A 46 12.92 -8.05 -8.35
CA ARG A 46 13.65 -7.36 -9.41
C ARG A 46 13.55 -5.83 -9.30
N LEU A 47 12.68 -5.32 -8.44
CA LEU A 47 12.48 -3.89 -8.22
C LEU A 47 13.43 -3.33 -7.16
N LYS A 48 13.96 -4.19 -6.27
CA LYS A 48 15.02 -3.79 -5.34
C LYS A 48 16.21 -3.39 -6.19
N GLY A 49 16.54 -2.10 -6.16
CA GLY A 49 17.35 -1.44 -7.19
C GLY A 49 18.72 -2.04 -7.50
N GLY A 50 19.31 -1.58 -8.60
CA GLY A 50 20.63 -2.02 -9.10
C GLY A 50 21.75 -1.03 -8.80
N GLU A 51 22.85 -1.07 -9.56
CA GLU A 51 24.03 -0.22 -9.32
C GLU A 51 23.75 1.29 -9.38
N ASN A 52 22.69 1.72 -10.08
CA ASN A 52 22.42 3.13 -10.38
C ASN A 52 21.21 3.74 -9.65
N TYR A 53 20.49 2.97 -8.83
CA TYR A 53 19.39 3.49 -8.01
C TYR A 53 19.09 2.55 -6.84
N THR A 54 18.69 3.12 -5.71
CA THR A 54 18.16 2.35 -4.58
C THR A 54 16.66 2.61 -4.48
N LEU A 55 15.85 1.58 -4.76
CA LEU A 55 14.42 1.61 -4.49
C LEU A 55 14.13 0.76 -3.25
N GLN A 56 13.75 1.41 -2.16
CA GLN A 56 13.25 0.77 -0.94
C GLN A 56 11.74 0.90 -0.91
N SER A 57 11.06 -0.23 -1.09
CA SER A 57 9.61 -0.35 -0.94
C SER A 57 9.34 -1.31 0.21
N ALA A 58 8.60 -0.84 1.22
CA ALA A 58 8.17 -1.65 2.34
C ALA A 58 6.64 -1.65 2.42
N ASN A 59 6.06 -2.84 2.56
CA ASN A 59 4.63 -3.05 2.65
C ASN A 59 4.32 -3.69 3.99
N LYS A 60 3.33 -3.17 4.73
CA LYS A 60 2.92 -3.78 5.99
C LYS A 60 1.44 -3.63 6.21
N MET A 61 0.79 -4.70 6.63
CA MET A 61 -0.62 -4.69 6.98
C MET A 61 -0.80 -4.80 8.49
N TYR A 62 -1.57 -3.88 9.05
CA TYR A 62 -1.96 -3.89 10.45
C TYR A 62 -3.36 -4.49 10.60
N VAL A 63 -3.50 -5.48 11.47
CA VAL A 63 -4.77 -6.16 11.74
C VAL A 63 -5.20 -5.88 13.18
N LYS A 64 -6.50 -5.77 13.44
CA LYS A 64 -6.99 -5.52 14.79
C LYS A 64 -6.49 -6.60 15.76
N GLU A 65 -6.10 -6.19 16.96
CA GLU A 65 -5.77 -7.12 18.03
C GLU A 65 -6.91 -8.12 18.27
N ASN A 66 -6.54 -9.33 18.73
CA ASN A 66 -7.45 -10.45 18.99
C ASN A 66 -7.95 -11.22 17.75
N PHE A 67 -7.59 -10.81 16.53
CA PHE A 67 -7.80 -11.63 15.34
C PHE A 67 -6.58 -12.50 15.03
N GLU A 68 -6.77 -13.82 15.07
CA GLU A 68 -5.73 -14.76 14.65
C GLU A 68 -5.62 -14.79 13.12
N ILE A 69 -4.54 -14.20 12.60
CA ILE A 69 -4.25 -14.21 11.16
C ILE A 69 -3.87 -15.63 10.73
N LYS A 70 -4.54 -16.12 9.67
CA LYS A 70 -4.35 -17.45 9.09
C LYS A 70 -2.91 -17.68 8.63
N LYS A 71 -2.41 -18.89 8.86
CA LYS A 71 -1.01 -19.26 8.56
C LYS A 71 -0.70 -19.18 7.07
N GLU A 72 -1.65 -19.55 6.23
CA GLU A 72 -1.53 -19.49 4.78
C GLU A 72 -1.36 -18.03 4.32
N PHE A 73 -2.12 -17.11 4.92
CA PHE A 73 -2.03 -15.69 4.61
C PHE A 73 -0.70 -15.08 5.09
N LYS A 74 -0.23 -15.44 6.32
CA LYS A 74 1.11 -15.04 6.79
C LYS A 74 2.22 -15.51 5.86
N THR A 75 2.10 -16.74 5.37
CA THR A 75 3.09 -17.32 4.45
C THR A 75 3.10 -16.58 3.12
N ALA A 76 1.92 -16.29 2.56
CA ALA A 76 1.79 -15.51 1.33
C ALA A 76 2.36 -14.10 1.50
N ALA A 77 2.03 -13.40 2.59
CA ALA A 77 2.52 -12.06 2.88
C ALA A 77 4.05 -11.98 2.79
N ILE A 78 4.74 -12.88 3.48
CA ILE A 78 6.21 -12.89 3.54
C ILE A 78 6.81 -13.37 2.21
N GLN A 79 6.32 -14.49 1.67
CA GLN A 79 7.00 -15.17 0.56
C GLN A 79 6.67 -14.63 -0.83
N ILE A 80 5.50 -14.00 -1.00
CA ILE A 80 4.99 -13.53 -2.30
C ILE A 80 5.04 -12.01 -2.35
N TYR A 81 4.49 -11.36 -1.32
CA TYR A 81 4.29 -9.91 -1.31
C TYR A 81 5.44 -9.15 -0.62
N GLN A 82 6.37 -9.86 0.03
CA GLN A 82 7.45 -9.29 0.84
C GLN A 82 6.91 -8.25 1.83
N ALA A 83 5.78 -8.58 2.45
CA ALA A 83 5.02 -7.72 3.33
C ALA A 83 5.02 -8.27 4.75
N ASP A 84 5.09 -7.36 5.72
CA ASP A 84 4.97 -7.67 7.13
C ASP A 84 3.50 -7.63 7.58
N LEU A 85 3.22 -8.35 8.66
CA LEU A 85 1.90 -8.39 9.30
C LEU A 85 2.09 -8.14 10.80
N GLU A 86 1.25 -7.27 11.36
CA GLU A 86 1.25 -7.02 12.80
C GLU A 86 -0.16 -6.83 13.32
N ASN A 87 -0.47 -7.46 14.46
CA ASN A 87 -1.71 -7.21 15.18
C ASN A 87 -1.50 -6.05 16.15
N ILE A 88 -2.33 -5.00 16.09
CA ILE A 88 -2.23 -3.84 16.98
C ILE A 88 -3.57 -3.45 17.60
N ASN A 89 -3.49 -2.79 18.75
CA ASN A 89 -4.65 -2.27 19.46
C ASN A 89 -5.08 -0.91 18.90
N PHE A 90 -6.03 -0.90 17.96
CA PHE A 90 -6.57 0.35 17.42
C PHE A 90 -7.46 1.13 18.41
N GLU A 91 -7.86 0.54 19.54
CA GLU A 91 -8.59 1.25 20.60
C GLU A 91 -7.65 2.19 21.38
N LYS A 92 -6.36 1.83 21.47
CA LYS A 92 -5.29 2.70 21.99
C LYS A 92 -4.64 3.51 20.86
N ARG A 93 -5.37 4.52 20.40
CA ARG A 93 -5.03 5.29 19.18
C ARG A 93 -3.64 5.94 19.21
N ASP A 94 -3.23 6.50 20.34
CA ASP A 94 -1.90 7.10 20.47
C ASP A 94 -0.80 6.06 20.31
N ASP A 95 -0.92 4.91 20.98
CA ASP A 95 0.03 3.81 20.89
C ASP A 95 0.06 3.20 19.47
N ALA A 96 -1.10 3.06 18.83
CA ALA A 96 -1.22 2.56 17.47
C ALA A 96 -0.55 3.49 16.46
N ALA A 97 -0.84 4.80 16.53
CA ALA A 97 -0.23 5.80 15.66
C ALA A 97 1.29 5.86 15.87
N LEU A 98 1.77 5.81 17.11
CA LEU A 98 3.20 5.74 17.43
C LEU A 98 3.86 4.50 16.82
N THR A 99 3.22 3.33 16.95
CA THR A 99 3.75 2.07 16.40
C THR A 99 3.87 2.14 14.88
N MET A 100 2.82 2.60 14.20
CA MET A 100 2.81 2.71 12.74
C MET A 100 3.81 3.75 12.24
N ASN A 101 3.91 4.91 12.90
CA ASN A 101 4.89 5.94 12.57
C ASN A 101 6.33 5.46 12.73
N LYS A 102 6.62 4.77 13.83
CA LYS A 102 7.96 4.23 14.07
C LYS A 102 8.38 3.27 12.96
N TRP A 103 7.49 2.38 12.52
CA TRP A 103 7.80 1.49 11.41
C TRP A 103 8.07 2.27 10.12
N VAL A 104 7.24 3.27 9.78
CA VAL A 104 7.46 4.11 8.60
C VAL A 104 8.79 4.86 8.66
N GLU A 105 9.14 5.39 9.83
CA GLU A 105 10.42 6.06 10.06
C GLU A 105 11.60 5.12 9.82
N GLU A 106 11.55 3.90 10.37
CA GLU A 106 12.57 2.87 10.17
C GLU A 106 12.71 2.48 8.70
N GLN A 107 11.59 2.25 7.98
CA GLN A 107 11.62 1.85 6.57
C GLN A 107 12.06 2.98 5.63
N THR A 108 11.96 4.23 6.07
CA THR A 108 12.29 5.40 5.25
C THR A 108 13.61 6.05 5.66
N SER A 109 14.40 5.40 6.53
CA SER A 109 15.64 5.96 7.09
C SER A 109 15.40 7.35 7.72
N ASN A 110 14.31 7.49 8.48
CA ASN A 110 13.84 8.70 9.16
C ASN A 110 13.41 9.85 8.24
N LYS A 111 13.25 9.61 6.93
CA LYS A 111 12.84 10.64 5.96
C LYS A 111 11.35 11.01 6.08
N ILE A 112 10.52 10.06 6.51
CA ILE A 112 9.09 10.26 6.72
C ILE A 112 8.79 10.04 8.19
N GLN A 113 8.35 11.10 8.88
CA GLN A 113 8.06 11.09 10.32
C GLN A 113 6.62 11.52 10.59
N ASN A 114 6.06 11.06 11.71
CA ASN A 114 4.72 11.47 12.20
C ASN A 114 3.63 11.44 11.11
N LEU A 115 3.61 10.37 10.31
CA LEU A 115 2.66 10.21 9.21
C LEU A 115 1.22 10.12 9.71
N ILE A 116 0.98 9.27 10.71
CA ILE A 116 -0.34 8.95 11.24
C ILE A 116 -0.52 9.73 12.53
N LYS A 117 -1.55 10.57 12.58
CA LYS A 117 -2.00 11.15 13.83
C LYS A 117 -2.99 10.19 14.49
N PRO A 118 -3.12 10.19 15.82
CA PRO A 118 -4.16 9.43 16.51
C PRO A 118 -5.58 9.76 16.01
N SER A 119 -5.79 10.98 15.49
CA SER A 119 -7.04 11.42 14.86
C SER A 119 -7.29 10.79 13.49
N ASP A 120 -6.26 10.36 12.77
CA ASP A 120 -6.38 9.73 11.45
C ASP A 120 -6.83 8.26 11.58
N LEU A 121 -6.69 7.68 12.77
CA LEU A 121 -7.28 6.40 13.16
C LEU A 121 -8.79 6.53 13.53
N ARG A 122 -9.44 7.60 13.06
CA ARG A 122 -10.89 7.78 13.01
C ARG A 122 -11.29 7.94 11.56
N ILE A 123 -12.44 7.34 11.20
CA ILE A 123 -13.08 7.50 9.90
C ILE A 123 -13.34 9.00 9.66
N GLU A 124 -12.50 9.65 8.87
CA GLU A 124 -12.88 10.81 8.07
C GLU A 124 -11.81 11.18 7.03
N THR A 125 -12.30 11.78 5.96
CA THR A 125 -11.74 11.69 4.62
C THR A 125 -11.39 13.07 4.08
N ARG A 126 -10.16 13.29 3.56
CA ARG A 126 -9.88 14.39 2.61
C ARG A 126 -8.74 14.02 1.64
N ILE A 127 -8.99 14.16 0.34
CA ILE A 127 -7.99 14.20 -0.73
C ILE A 127 -8.34 15.32 -1.69
N GLU A 128 -7.33 16.08 -2.13
CA GLU A 128 -7.33 16.71 -3.45
C GLU A 128 -5.96 16.64 -4.14
N SER A 129 -6.01 16.27 -5.43
CA SER A 129 -5.04 16.42 -6.53
C SER A 129 -3.69 15.68 -6.37
N VAL A 130 -3.17 14.95 -7.36
CA VAL A 130 -2.79 15.38 -8.72
C VAL A 130 -2.67 14.13 -9.60
N LEU A 131 -2.99 14.24 -10.90
CA LEU A 131 -2.16 13.80 -12.05
C LEU A 131 -2.99 13.86 -13.36
N SER A 132 -2.42 14.48 -14.41
CA SER A 132 -2.91 14.40 -15.80
C SER A 132 -1.78 13.89 -16.70
N PRO A 133 -2.03 12.94 -17.62
CA PRO A 133 -0.98 12.41 -18.49
C PRO A 133 -0.69 13.35 -19.68
N ARG A 134 0.60 13.44 -20.07
CA ARG A 134 1.05 14.06 -21.33
C ARG A 134 1.87 13.05 -22.14
N GLN A 135 1.72 13.10 -23.45
CA GLN A 135 2.41 12.26 -24.43
C GLN A 135 3.73 12.93 -24.85
N PHE A 136 4.83 12.17 -24.91
CA PHE A 136 6.18 12.66 -25.23
C PHE A 136 6.67 12.10 -26.57
N TYR A 137 7.45 12.90 -27.31
CA TYR A 137 8.25 12.50 -28.47
C TYR A 137 9.70 12.98 -28.27
N GLY A 138 10.69 12.21 -28.72
CA GLY A 138 12.11 12.47 -28.44
C GLY A 138 12.71 13.62 -29.26
N THR A 139 13.45 14.51 -28.60
CA THR A 139 14.32 15.54 -29.19
C THR A 139 15.48 15.87 -28.23
N TYR A 140 16.59 16.40 -28.74
CA TYR A 140 17.72 16.85 -27.92
C TYR A 140 17.47 18.26 -27.37
N VAL A 141 17.59 18.45 -26.06
CA VAL A 141 17.42 19.75 -25.38
C VAL A 141 18.48 19.94 -24.30
N ASN A 142 18.86 21.19 -24.04
CA ASN A 142 19.61 21.56 -22.85
C ASN A 142 18.69 21.44 -21.62
N ILE A 143 19.07 20.60 -20.66
CA ILE A 143 18.28 20.32 -19.47
C ILE A 143 18.88 21.07 -18.29
N SER A 144 18.08 21.94 -17.67
CA SER A 144 18.33 22.45 -16.33
C SER A 144 17.26 21.84 -15.43
N LEU A 145 17.65 20.88 -14.60
CA LEU A 145 16.74 20.24 -13.65
C LEU A 145 16.96 20.87 -12.27
N PRO A 146 15.94 21.53 -11.69
CA PRO A 146 16.08 22.09 -10.35
C PRO A 146 16.23 20.95 -9.34
N LYS A 147 17.02 21.17 -8.29
CA LYS A 147 16.94 20.31 -7.10
C LYS A 147 15.54 20.45 -6.51
N PHE A 148 14.86 19.34 -6.27
CA PHE A 148 13.53 19.37 -5.67
C PHE A 148 13.30 18.16 -4.80
N LYS A 149 12.41 18.35 -3.82
CA LYS A 149 11.95 17.34 -2.89
C LYS A 149 10.44 17.24 -3.02
N ILE A 150 9.92 16.05 -3.33
CA ILE A 150 8.49 15.80 -3.43
C ILE A 150 8.12 14.77 -2.37
N GLU A 151 7.14 15.13 -1.55
CA GLU A 151 6.50 14.24 -0.59
C GLU A 151 5.02 14.13 -0.98
N SER A 152 4.56 12.91 -1.22
CA SER A 152 3.17 12.62 -1.58
C SER A 152 2.55 11.68 -0.57
N ASN A 153 1.26 11.88 -0.31
CA ASN A 153 0.50 11.22 0.75
C ASN A 153 -0.90 10.95 0.22
N LEU A 154 -1.23 9.68 -0.04
CA LEU A 154 -2.45 9.27 -0.73
C LEU A 154 -3.22 8.23 0.09
N SER A 155 -4.50 8.50 0.33
CA SER A 155 -5.48 7.53 0.83
C SER A 155 -6.21 6.89 -0.36
N PHE A 156 -6.29 5.57 -0.40
CA PHE A 156 -6.86 4.86 -1.55
C PHE A 156 -8.33 4.54 -1.39
N LYS A 157 -8.93 4.70 -0.19
CA LYS A 157 -10.35 4.40 0.05
C LYS A 157 -11.28 4.99 -1.00
N ASN A 158 -11.23 6.32 -1.18
CA ASN A 158 -12.09 7.00 -2.16
C ASN A 158 -11.79 6.62 -3.61
N ILE A 159 -10.50 6.45 -3.92
CA ILE A 159 -10.06 6.10 -5.28
C ILE A 159 -10.62 4.72 -5.64
N LEU A 160 -10.49 3.76 -4.73
CA LEU A 160 -10.98 2.40 -4.89
C LEU A 160 -12.50 2.34 -4.96
N GLN A 161 -13.20 3.10 -4.12
CA GLN A 161 -14.65 3.23 -4.20
C GLN A 161 -15.09 3.82 -5.55
N ASN A 162 -14.41 4.84 -6.06
CA ASN A 162 -14.68 5.38 -7.40
C ASN A 162 -14.36 4.40 -8.54
N LEU A 163 -13.46 3.43 -8.30
CA LEU A 163 -13.15 2.33 -9.20
C LEU A 163 -14.08 1.11 -9.02
N GLY A 164 -15.11 1.21 -8.17
CA GLY A 164 -16.12 0.18 -7.96
C GLY A 164 -15.83 -0.81 -6.82
N VAL A 165 -14.81 -0.56 -6.00
CA VAL A 165 -14.51 -1.36 -4.81
C VAL A 165 -15.27 -0.80 -3.62
N HIS A 166 -16.44 -1.37 -3.34
CA HIS A 166 -17.30 -0.92 -2.25
C HIS A 166 -17.37 -1.94 -1.12
N LYS A 167 -17.42 -3.24 -1.46
CA LYS A 167 -17.62 -4.31 -0.47
C LYS A 167 -16.50 -4.39 0.55
N ALA A 168 -15.26 -4.12 0.15
CA ALA A 168 -14.11 -4.17 1.05
C ALA A 168 -14.19 -3.14 2.20
N PHE A 169 -14.99 -2.08 2.03
CA PHE A 169 -15.18 -0.99 2.98
C PHE A 169 -16.56 -1.05 3.67
N SER A 170 -17.35 -2.10 3.43
CA SER A 170 -18.72 -2.24 3.93
C SER A 170 -18.78 -3.26 5.08
N GLU A 171 -19.33 -2.87 6.23
CA GLU A 171 -19.49 -3.75 7.39
C GLU A 171 -20.34 -5.00 7.07
N GLU A 172 -21.32 -4.87 6.17
CA GLU A 172 -22.25 -5.96 5.84
C GLU A 172 -21.71 -6.91 4.76
N GLU A 173 -20.94 -6.37 3.81
CA GLU A 173 -20.55 -7.09 2.61
C GLU A 173 -19.09 -7.54 2.60
N ALA A 174 -18.24 -6.93 3.43
CA ALA A 174 -16.81 -7.21 3.48
C ALA A 174 -16.55 -8.69 3.77
N ASP A 175 -15.70 -9.28 2.94
CA ASP A 175 -15.29 -10.67 3.08
C ASP A 175 -13.77 -10.76 3.03
N LEU A 176 -13.16 -10.46 4.17
CA LEU A 176 -11.72 -10.59 4.42
C LEU A 176 -11.42 -11.88 5.21
N SER A 177 -12.33 -12.86 5.17
CA SER A 177 -12.18 -14.14 5.87
C SER A 177 -10.96 -14.95 5.41
N GLY A 178 -10.33 -14.61 4.27
CA GLY A 178 -9.05 -15.17 3.86
C GLY A 178 -7.87 -14.73 4.75
N ILE A 179 -8.02 -13.63 5.49
CA ILE A 179 -7.01 -13.09 6.43
C ILE A 179 -7.21 -13.68 7.81
N ALA A 180 -8.38 -13.45 8.41
CA ALA A 180 -8.78 -13.91 9.74
C ALA A 180 -10.30 -13.85 9.89
N GLY A 181 -10.84 -14.52 10.91
CA GLY A 181 -12.28 -14.47 11.23
C GLY A 181 -13.20 -14.99 10.13
N CYS A 182 -14.46 -14.55 10.21
CA CYS A 182 -15.56 -14.83 9.29
C CYS A 182 -15.92 -13.58 8.46
N LYS A 183 -16.79 -13.76 7.46
CA LYS A 183 -17.32 -12.65 6.66
C LYS A 183 -18.02 -11.63 7.58
N GLY A 184 -17.75 -10.34 7.39
CA GLY A 184 -18.29 -9.25 8.21
C GLY A 184 -17.49 -8.91 9.47
N ASP A 185 -16.52 -9.75 9.89
CA ASP A 185 -15.71 -9.47 11.08
C ASP A 185 -14.64 -8.39 10.85
N LEU A 186 -14.21 -8.24 9.59
CA LEU A 186 -13.12 -7.38 9.16
C LEU A 186 -13.54 -6.58 7.94
N LEU A 187 -13.07 -5.35 7.87
CA LEU A 187 -13.19 -4.43 6.73
C LEU A 187 -11.86 -3.71 6.52
N ILE A 188 -11.62 -3.22 5.30
CA ILE A 188 -10.50 -2.31 5.02
C ILE A 188 -10.91 -0.92 5.50
N ASP A 189 -10.18 -0.36 6.44
CA ASP A 189 -10.46 1.01 6.91
C ASP A 189 -9.92 2.04 5.90
N ASP A 190 -8.64 1.92 5.54
CA ASP A 190 -7.99 2.67 4.47
C ASP A 190 -6.78 1.89 3.92
N VAL A 191 -6.23 2.37 2.80
CA VAL A 191 -4.91 1.98 2.28
C VAL A 191 -4.15 3.26 2.03
N VAL A 192 -3.02 3.46 2.71
CA VAL A 192 -2.25 4.71 2.70
C VAL A 192 -0.92 4.49 2.01
N GLN A 193 -0.64 5.26 0.97
CA GLN A 193 0.65 5.29 0.30
C GLN A 193 1.33 6.62 0.55
N LYS A 194 2.56 6.56 1.04
CA LYS A 194 3.48 7.69 1.05
C LYS A 194 4.65 7.45 0.12
N THR A 195 5.04 8.50 -0.58
CA THR A 195 6.23 8.52 -1.43
C THR A 195 7.05 9.76 -1.15
N PHE A 196 8.35 9.58 -1.07
CA PHE A 196 9.37 10.60 -0.94
C PHE A 196 10.30 10.50 -2.13
N ILE A 197 10.54 11.60 -2.83
CA ILE A 197 11.51 11.71 -3.92
C ILE A 197 12.39 12.92 -3.62
N ASP A 198 13.69 12.70 -3.54
CA ASP A 198 14.71 13.74 -3.42
C ASP A 198 15.64 13.66 -4.63
N LEU A 199 15.77 14.78 -5.36
CA LEU A 199 16.62 14.90 -6.53
C LEU A 199 17.68 15.97 -6.28
N ASN A 200 18.95 15.56 -6.28
CA ASN A 200 20.10 16.42 -6.06
C ASN A 200 21.19 16.19 -7.14
N GLU A 201 22.35 16.82 -6.99
CA GLU A 201 23.45 16.73 -7.97
C GLU A 201 24.14 15.36 -7.97
N ASP A 202 24.00 14.58 -6.89
CA ASP A 202 24.61 13.28 -6.72
C ASP A 202 23.71 12.12 -7.18
N GLY A 203 22.40 12.38 -7.38
CA GLY A 203 21.45 11.40 -7.92
C GLY A 203 19.99 11.63 -7.50
N VAL A 204 19.18 10.57 -7.64
CA VAL A 204 17.78 10.52 -7.20
C VAL A 204 17.63 9.49 -6.09
N GLU A 205 17.11 9.92 -4.95
CA GLU A 205 16.73 9.03 -3.85
C GLU A 205 15.20 8.98 -3.72
N ALA A 206 14.62 7.78 -3.82
CA ALA A 206 13.18 7.57 -3.67
C ALA A 206 12.88 6.52 -2.59
N ALA A 207 11.93 6.83 -1.71
CA ALA A 207 11.42 5.92 -0.69
C ALA A 207 9.89 5.90 -0.75
N ALA A 208 9.29 4.71 -0.65
CA ALA A 208 7.84 4.57 -0.59
C ALA A 208 7.43 3.56 0.48
N ALA A 209 6.43 3.92 1.27
CA ALA A 209 5.82 3.06 2.27
C ALA A 209 4.32 2.97 1.98
N THR A 210 3.80 1.74 1.93
CA THR A 210 2.36 1.51 1.75
C THR A 210 1.86 0.63 2.90
N MET A 211 0.77 1.07 3.54
CA MET A 211 0.15 0.40 4.68
C MET A 211 -1.36 0.27 4.51
#